data_AF-A0A917A2T6-F1
#
_entry.id   AF-A0A917A2T6-F1
#
_cell.length_a   1.000
_cell.length_b   1.000
_cell.length_c   1.000
_cell.angle_alpha   90.00
_cell.angle_beta   90.00
_cell.angle_gamma   90.00
#
_symmetry.space_group_name_H-M   'P 1'
#
loop_
_entity.id
_entity.type
_entity.pdbx_description
1 polymer ?
#
loop_
_entity_poly.entity_id
_entity_poly.type
_entity_poly.pdbx_seq_one_letter_code
_entity_poly.pdbx_strand_id
1 'polypeptide(L)'
;MIDIDKIPRHLKTLLINSVLLPFWYISIYIFHPKFYKTDDFLIIASVCIGLTIVSSLLTSIILTLSEKEAHILEENIVVPSVAIQVILLSLIIFLGYLFKVFFDKIFYFYGFLLTYFGIIILIIIIDLINGRNNPEKK
;
A
#
# COMPACT_ATOMS: atom_id res chain seq x y z
N MET A 1 1.01 25.33 17.42
CA MET A 1 0.75 23.88 17.50
C MET A 1 -0.45 23.62 16.60
N ILE A 2 -0.26 22.86 15.52
CA ILE A 2 -1.36 22.57 14.59
C ILE A 2 -2.34 21.65 15.33
N ASP A 3 -3.60 22.06 15.41
CA ASP A 3 -4.67 21.34 16.08
C ASP A 3 -5.11 20.17 15.17
N ILE A 4 -4.49 19.00 15.34
CA ILE A 4 -4.69 17.83 14.46
C ILE A 4 -6.16 17.38 14.44
N ASP A 5 -6.89 17.62 15.53
CA ASP A 5 -8.29 17.25 15.67
C ASP A 5 -9.24 18.14 14.85
N LYS A 6 -8.78 19.29 14.34
CA LYS A 6 -9.55 20.18 13.45
C LYS A 6 -9.32 19.92 11.96
N ILE A 7 -8.43 18.99 11.62
CA ILE A 7 -8.10 18.67 10.23
C ILE A 7 -9.24 17.82 9.62
N PRO A 8 -9.70 18.12 8.39
CA PRO A 8 -10.69 17.29 7.72
C PRO A 8 -10.24 15.82 7.64
N ARG A 9 -11.15 14.88 7.89
CA ARG A 9 -10.87 13.43 7.94
C ARG A 9 -10.11 12.92 6.71
N HIS A 10 -10.45 13.42 5.52
CA HIS A 10 -9.74 13.09 4.27
C HIS A 10 -8.27 13.56 4.24
N LEU A 11 -7.98 14.74 4.78
CA LEU A 11 -6.60 15.23 4.91
C LEU A 11 -5.83 14.40 5.95
N LYS A 12 -6.47 14.05 7.07
CA LYS A 12 -5.88 13.19 8.10
C LYS A 12 -5.50 11.83 7.52
N THR A 13 -6.39 11.22 6.73
CA THR A 13 -6.12 9.95 6.03
C THR A 13 -4.97 10.08 5.02
N LEU A 14 -4.93 11.14 4.23
CA LEU A 14 -3.86 11.36 3.26
C LEU A 14 -2.52 11.57 3.96
N LEU A 15 -2.51 12.32 5.06
CA LEU A 15 -1.34 12.55 5.89
C LEU A 15 -0.81 11.24 6.51
N ILE A 16 -1.68 10.38 7.03
CA ILE A 16 -1.28 9.07 7.56
C ILE A 16 -0.71 8.19 6.44
N ASN A 17 -1.34 8.18 5.26
CA ASN A 17 -0.84 7.43 4.10
C ASN A 17 0.49 7.97 3.55
N SER A 18 0.86 9.23 3.85
CA SER A 18 2.15 9.79 3.42
C SER A 18 3.36 9.03 3.98
N VAL A 19 3.18 8.26 5.07
CA VAL A 19 4.19 7.34 5.61
C VAL A 19 4.65 6.29 4.58
N LEU A 20 3.84 5.98 3.57
CA LEU A 20 4.19 5.03 2.51
C LEU A 20 5.18 5.60 1.49
N LEU A 21 5.22 6.93 1.33
CA LEU A 21 6.09 7.61 0.35
C LEU A 21 7.58 7.22 0.48
N PRO A 22 8.22 7.25 1.67
CA PRO A 22 9.62 6.84 1.80
C PRO A 22 9.85 5.38 1.38
N PHE A 23 8.89 4.48 1.62
CA PHE A 23 9.03 3.08 1.23
C PHE A 23 8.93 2.91 -0.29
N TRP A 24 8.00 3.62 -0.93
CA TRP A 24 7.92 3.67 -2.39
C TRP A 24 9.21 4.22 -3.00
N TYR A 25 9.73 5.32 -2.45
CA TYR A 25 10.99 5.91 -2.86
C TYR A 25 12.15 4.89 -2.80
N ILE A 26 12.31 4.21 -1.66
CA ILE A 26 13.32 3.16 -1.47
C ILE A 26 13.12 2.01 -2.47
N SER A 27 11.88 1.57 -2.70
CA SER A 27 11.60 0.49 -3.64
C SER A 27 12.03 0.84 -5.08
N ILE A 28 11.74 2.07 -5.54
CA ILE A 28 12.14 2.52 -6.87
C ILE A 28 13.68 2.57 -6.93
N TYR A 29 14.34 3.01 -5.86
CA TYR A 29 15.80 3.11 -5.82
C TYR A 29 16.46 1.74 -5.97
N ILE A 30 15.93 0.72 -5.29
CA ILE A 30 16.48 -0.65 -5.31
C ILE A 30 16.16 -1.35 -6.64
N PHE A 31 14.92 -1.25 -7.12
CA PHE A 31 14.41 -2.08 -8.22
C PHE A 31 14.34 -1.37 -9.59
N HIS A 32 14.50 -0.04 -9.64
CA HIS A 32 14.62 0.75 -10.88
C HIS A 32 15.63 1.91 -10.76
N PRO A 33 16.92 1.63 -10.47
CA PRO A 33 17.93 2.68 -10.26
C PRO A 33 18.13 3.60 -11.48
N LYS A 34 17.76 3.13 -12.69
CA LYS A 34 17.79 3.95 -13.91
C LYS A 34 16.80 5.12 -13.86
N PHE A 35 15.70 5.02 -13.11
CA PHE A 35 14.74 6.11 -12.93
C PHE A 35 15.35 7.32 -12.20
N TYR A 36 16.36 7.07 -11.38
CA TYR A 36 17.05 8.13 -10.64
C TYR A 36 18.14 8.82 -11.47
N LYS A 37 18.61 8.20 -12.54
CA LYS A 37 19.66 8.79 -13.40
C LYS A 37 19.16 9.97 -14.23
N THR A 38 17.85 10.14 -14.35
CA THR A 38 17.24 11.26 -15.06
C THR A 38 17.09 12.51 -14.20
N ASP A 39 17.39 12.46 -12.90
CA ASP A 39 17.28 13.59 -11.93
C ASP A 39 15.89 14.29 -11.88
N ASP A 40 14.89 13.72 -12.53
CA ASP A 40 13.51 14.22 -12.55
C ASP A 40 12.76 13.88 -11.26
N PHE A 41 13.13 14.59 -10.19
CA PHE A 41 12.51 14.43 -8.87
C PHE A 41 10.98 14.57 -8.90
N LEU A 42 10.45 15.46 -9.76
CA LEU A 42 9.02 15.65 -9.95
C LEU A 42 8.31 14.37 -10.42
N ILE A 43 8.93 13.62 -11.34
CA ILE A 43 8.37 12.37 -11.85
C ILE A 43 8.40 11.31 -10.74
N ILE A 44 9.52 11.19 -10.01
CA ILE A 44 9.67 10.22 -8.92
C ILE A 44 8.65 10.48 -7.82
N ALA A 45 8.51 11.74 -7.40
CA ALA A 45 7.51 12.14 -6.42
C ALA A 45 6.08 11.84 -6.90
N SER A 46 5.76 12.17 -8.16
CA SER A 46 4.45 11.89 -8.75
C SER A 46 4.14 10.38 -8.77
N VAL A 47 5.13 9.55 -9.09
CA VAL A 47 4.98 8.08 -9.07
C VAL A 47 4.75 7.60 -7.64
N CYS A 48 5.51 8.07 -6.65
CA CYS A 48 5.32 7.68 -5.26
C CYS A 48 3.92 8.06 -4.73
N ILE A 49 3.45 9.28 -5.06
CA ILE A 49 2.11 9.74 -4.72
C ILE A 49 1.05 8.88 -5.40
N GLY A 50 1.20 8.61 -6.70
CA GLY A 50 0.28 7.76 -7.45
C GLY A 50 0.18 6.35 -6.86
N LEU A 51 1.31 5.73 -6.54
CA LEU A 51 1.35 4.40 -5.91
C LEU A 51 0.72 4.40 -4.51
N THR A 52 0.94 5.47 -3.74
CA THR A 52 0.31 5.66 -2.43
C THR A 52 -1.21 5.76 -2.55
N ILE A 53 -1.71 6.56 -3.49
CA ILE A 53 -3.15 6.71 -3.74
C ILE A 53 -3.75 5.36 -4.17
N VAL A 54 -3.17 4.69 -5.17
CA VAL A 54 -3.68 3.40 -5.66
C VAL A 54 -3.69 2.34 -4.55
N SER A 55 -2.61 2.26 -3.75
CA SER A 55 -2.55 1.34 -2.61
C SER A 55 -3.64 1.64 -1.58
N SER A 56 -3.79 2.90 -1.18
CA SER A 56 -4.83 3.33 -0.23
C SER A 56 -6.24 3.01 -0.72
N LEU A 57 -6.53 3.21 -2.01
CA LEU A 57 -7.82 2.89 -2.62
C LEU A 57 -8.11 1.39 -2.58
N LEU A 58 -7.13 0.56 -2.97
CA LEU A 58 -7.32 -0.90 -2.97
C LEU A 58 -7.51 -1.45 -1.56
N THR A 59 -6.75 -0.97 -0.57
CA THR A 59 -6.92 -1.42 0.81
C THR A 59 -8.22 -0.90 1.43
N SER A 60 -8.70 0.28 1.03
CA SER A 60 -10.03 0.76 1.44
C SER A 60 -11.14 -0.19 1.01
N ILE A 61 -11.05 -0.79 -0.19
CA ILE A 61 -12.04 -1.77 -0.67
C ILE A 61 -12.12 -2.97 0.28
N ILE A 62 -10.97 -3.51 0.72
CA ILE A 62 -10.89 -4.63 1.67
C ILE A 62 -11.63 -4.27 2.97
N LEU A 63 -11.43 -3.05 3.46
CA LEU A 63 -11.99 -2.61 4.74
C LEU A 63 -13.51 -2.41 4.65
N THR A 64 -13.99 -1.80 3.56
CA THR A 64 -15.43 -1.58 3.34
C THR A 64 -16.20 -2.90 3.16
N LEU A 65 -15.57 -3.92 2.58
CA LEU A 65 -16.16 -5.28 2.49
C LEU A 65 -16.23 -5.95 3.87
N SER A 66 -15.22 -5.75 4.71
CA SER A 66 -15.15 -6.32 6.06
C SER A 66 -16.06 -5.60 7.08
N GLU A 67 -16.37 -4.31 6.88
CA GLU A 67 -17.18 -3.48 7.79
C GLU A 67 -18.66 -3.87 7.87
N LYS A 68 -19.16 -4.80 7.03
CA LYS A 68 -20.53 -5.30 7.15
C LYS A 68 -20.88 -5.92 8.51
N GLU A 69 -19.89 -6.23 9.36
CA GLU A 69 -20.10 -6.82 10.69
C GLU A 69 -19.68 -5.94 11.88
N ALA A 70 -19.05 -4.77 11.70
CA ALA A 70 -18.41 -4.04 12.81
C ALA A 70 -18.69 -2.53 12.81
N HIS A 71 -19.86 -2.16 13.33
CA HIS A 71 -20.35 -0.77 13.42
C HIS A 71 -19.59 0.15 14.40
N ILE A 72 -18.37 -0.19 14.84
CA ILE A 72 -17.76 0.41 16.06
C ILE A 72 -16.45 1.18 15.81
N LEU A 73 -15.80 1.16 14.65
CA LEU A 73 -14.41 1.66 14.57
C LEU A 73 -14.05 2.57 13.38
N GLU A 74 -14.97 3.43 12.97
CA GLU A 74 -14.80 4.31 11.80
C GLU A 74 -13.51 5.17 11.78
N GLU A 75 -12.99 5.62 12.94
CA GLU A 75 -11.79 6.48 12.97
C GLU A 75 -10.46 5.73 13.20
N ASN A 76 -10.52 4.49 13.68
CA ASN A 76 -9.33 3.71 14.05
C ASN A 76 -8.92 2.67 13.00
N ILE A 77 -9.60 2.60 11.86
CA ILE A 77 -9.29 1.60 10.81
C ILE A 77 -8.16 2.07 9.88
N VAL A 78 -7.96 3.38 9.74
CA VAL A 78 -6.93 3.95 8.86
C VAL A 78 -5.51 3.61 9.33
N VAL A 79 -5.26 3.67 10.65
CA VAL A 79 -3.92 3.41 11.20
C VAL A 79 -3.50 1.93 11.04
N PRO A 80 -4.32 0.93 11.42
CA PRO A 80 -4.07 -0.48 11.13
C PRO A 80 -3.90 -0.76 9.64
N SER A 81 -4.71 -0.12 8.79
CA SER A 81 -4.61 -0.28 7.33
C SER A 81 -3.23 0.14 6.81
N VAL A 82 -2.79 1.34 7.19
CA VAL A 82 -1.47 1.84 6.80
C VAL A 82 -0.35 1.01 7.41
N ALA A 83 -0.51 0.53 8.65
CA ALA A 83 0.45 -0.37 9.27
C ALA A 83 0.60 -1.69 8.47
N ILE A 84 -0.51 -2.31 8.05
CA ILE A 84 -0.50 -3.52 7.20
C ILE A 84 0.20 -3.23 5.87
N GLN A 85 -0.11 -2.11 5.22
CA GLN A 85 0.53 -1.73 3.96
C GLN A 85 2.04 -1.52 4.13
N VAL A 86 2.48 -0.86 5.20
CA VAL A 86 3.90 -0.64 5.51
C VAL A 86 4.62 -1.96 5.77
N ILE A 87 4.02 -2.86 6.56
CA ILE A 87 4.58 -4.20 6.84
C ILE A 87 4.72 -4.98 5.54
N LEU A 88 3.66 -5.03 4.72
CA LEU A 88 3.68 -5.73 3.45
C LEU A 88 4.73 -5.17 2.50
N LEU A 89 4.78 -3.84 2.36
CA LEU A 89 5.74 -3.17 1.49
C LEU A 89 7.18 -3.43 1.94
N SER A 90 7.44 -3.33 3.25
CA SER A 90 8.75 -3.65 3.84
C SER A 90 9.17 -5.10 3.61
N LEU A 91 8.23 -6.04 3.79
CA LEU A 91 8.49 -7.47 3.58
C LEU A 91 8.86 -7.74 2.11
N ILE A 92 8.12 -7.18 1.15
CA ILE A 92 8.40 -7.41 -0.27
C ILE A 92 9.70 -6.73 -0.70
N ILE A 93 10.02 -5.53 -0.18
CA ILE A 93 11.32 -4.89 -0.43
C ILE A 93 12.44 -5.78 0.07
N PHE A 94 12.32 -6.29 1.29
CA PHE A 94 13.31 -7.18 1.89
C PHE A 94 13.48 -8.48 1.08
N LEU A 95 12.38 -9.16 0.76
CA LEU A 95 12.41 -10.39 -0.03
C LEU A 95 12.95 -10.17 -1.44
N GLY A 96 12.56 -9.09 -2.11
CA GLY A 96 13.07 -8.73 -3.43
C GLY A 96 14.57 -8.41 -3.40
N TYR A 97 15.05 -7.76 -2.33
CA TYR A 97 16.47 -7.52 -2.11
C TYR A 97 17.24 -8.84 -1.88
N LEU A 98 16.73 -9.72 -1.01
CA LEU A 98 17.33 -11.04 -0.80
C LEU A 98 17.37 -11.86 -2.10
N PHE A 99 16.30 -11.83 -2.89
CA PHE A 99 16.25 -12.52 -4.18
C PHE A 99 17.38 -12.06 -5.11
N LYS A 100 17.62 -10.75 -5.18
CA LYS A 100 18.76 -10.19 -5.92
C LYS A 100 20.09 -10.72 -5.40
N VAL A 101 20.28 -10.78 -4.08
CA VAL A 101 21.52 -11.26 -3.44
C VAL A 101 21.78 -12.74 -3.72
N PHE A 102 20.76 -13.59 -3.66
CA PHE A 102 20.93 -15.05 -3.79
C PHE A 102 20.99 -15.54 -5.24
N PHE A 103 20.20 -14.93 -6.14
CA PHE A 103 20.05 -15.43 -7.51
C PHE A 103 20.80 -14.60 -8.56
N ASP A 104 21.42 -13.48 -8.16
CA ASP A 104 22.05 -12.48 -9.04
C ASP A 104 21.15 -12.00 -10.20
N LYS A 105 19.83 -12.21 -10.06
CA LYS A 105 18.83 -11.81 -11.02
C LYS A 105 18.17 -10.51 -10.55
N ILE A 106 18.03 -9.58 -11.48
CA ILE A 106 17.36 -8.30 -11.21
C ILE A 106 15.87 -8.57 -11.07
N PHE A 107 15.36 -8.45 -9.84
CA PHE A 107 13.94 -8.32 -9.60
C PHE A 107 13.51 -6.93 -10.07
N TYR A 108 12.91 -6.86 -11.26
CA TYR A 108 12.52 -5.58 -11.87
C TYR A 108 11.40 -4.93 -11.07
N PHE A 109 11.38 -3.59 -11.07
CA PHE A 109 10.34 -2.81 -10.40
C PHE A 109 8.91 -3.17 -10.82
N TYR A 110 8.67 -3.51 -12.08
CA TYR A 110 7.34 -4.00 -12.51
C TYR A 110 6.98 -5.35 -11.88
N GLY A 111 7.96 -6.24 -11.69
CA GLY A 111 7.77 -7.48 -10.95
C GLY A 111 7.45 -7.22 -9.48
N PHE A 112 8.14 -6.26 -8.86
CA PHE A 112 7.84 -5.78 -7.51
C PHE A 112 6.41 -5.24 -7.37
N LEU A 113 5.99 -4.37 -8.28
CA LEU A 113 4.62 -3.85 -8.30
C LEU A 113 3.59 -4.97 -8.47
N LEU A 114 3.85 -5.92 -9.37
CA LEU A 114 2.97 -7.06 -9.61
C LEU A 114 2.84 -7.95 -8.38
N THR A 115 3.93 -8.19 -7.64
CA THR A 115 3.88 -8.94 -6.38
C THR A 115 3.09 -8.19 -5.31
N TYR A 116 3.36 -6.90 -5.11
CA TYR A 116 2.68 -6.10 -4.11
C TYR A 116 1.16 -5.98 -4.38
N PHE A 117 0.79 -5.50 -5.56
CA PHE A 117 -0.62 -5.36 -5.92
C PHE A 117 -1.30 -6.71 -6.14
N GLY A 118 -0.57 -7.72 -6.60
CA GLY A 118 -1.09 -9.08 -6.74
C GLY A 118 -1.53 -9.67 -5.39
N ILE A 119 -0.76 -9.47 -4.32
CA ILE A 119 -1.15 -9.90 -2.97
C ILE A 119 -2.41 -9.16 -2.51
N ILE A 120 -2.47 -7.83 -2.70
CA ILE A 120 -3.65 -7.04 -2.32
C ILE A 120 -4.90 -7.49 -3.09
N ILE A 121 -4.79 -7.67 -4.40
CA ILE A 121 -5.89 -8.13 -5.26
C ILE A 121 -6.32 -9.55 -4.86
N LEU A 122 -5.38 -10.44 -4.55
CA LEU A 122 -5.69 -11.79 -4.12
C LEU A 122 -6.46 -11.80 -2.80
N ILE A 123 -6.09 -10.94 -1.84
CA ILE A 123 -6.86 -10.75 -0.60
C ILE A 123 -8.28 -10.26 -0.90
N ILE A 124 -8.44 -9.27 -1.79
CA ILE A 124 -9.76 -8.77 -2.22
C ILE A 124 -10.61 -9.90 -2.82
N ILE A 125 -10.04 -10.73 -3.69
CA ILE A 125 -10.75 -11.85 -4.32
C ILE A 125 -11.18 -12.88 -3.27
N ILE A 126 -10.29 -13.25 -2.34
CA ILE A 126 -10.62 -14.19 -1.26
C ILE A 126 -11.77 -13.65 -0.41
N ASP A 127 -11.71 -12.38 -0.04
CA ASP A 127 -12.75 -11.75 0.78
C ASP A 127 -14.10 -11.69 0.07
N LEU A 128 -14.09 -11.36 -1.23
CA LEU A 128 -15.29 -11.41 -2.10
C LEU A 128 -15.89 -12.81 -2.20
N ILE A 129 -15.07 -13.86 -2.31
CA ILE A 129 -15.53 -15.25 -2.38
C ILE A 129 -16.14 -15.67 -1.04
N ASN A 130 -15.48 -15.35 0.08
CA ASN A 130 -15.95 -15.69 1.42
C ASN A 130 -17.25 -14.97 1.78
N GLY A 131 -17.37 -13.68 1.46
CA GLY A 131 -18.60 -12.91 1.66
C GLY A 131 -19.77 -13.41 0.81
N ARG A 132 -19.52 -14.06 -0.33
CA ARG A 132 -20.56 -14.68 -1.15
C ARG A 132 -21.01 -16.04 -0.60
N ASN A 133 -20.12 -16.77 0.04
CA ASN A 133 -20.37 -18.11 0.56
C ASN A 133 -20.99 -18.13 1.97
N ASN A 134 -21.02 -17.00 2.68
CA ASN A 134 -21.60 -16.90 4.00
C ASN A 134 -22.75 -15.87 4.05
N PRO A 135 -23.99 -16.26 3.71
CA PRO A 135 -25.12 -15.34 3.57
C PRO A 135 -25.60 -14.71 4.89
N GLU A 136 -25.15 -15.22 6.05
CA GLU A 136 -25.40 -14.59 7.36
C GLU A 136 -24.61 -13.28 7.56
N LYS A 137 -23.61 -13.00 6.71
CA LYS A 137 -22.81 -11.76 6.72
C LYS A 137 -23.37 -10.63 5.85
N LYS A 138 -24.59 -10.76 5.31
CA LYS A 138 -25.12 -9.86 4.29
C LYS A 138 -26.01 -8.76 4.80
#